data_AF-A0A424R8L9-F1
#
_entry.id   AF-A0A424R8L9-F1
#
_cell.length_a   1.000
_cell.length_b   1.000
_cell.length_c   1.000
_cell.angle_alpha   90.00
_cell.angle_beta   90.00
_cell.angle_gamma   90.00
#
_symmetry.space_group_name_H-M   'P 1'
#
loop_
_entity.id
_entity.type
_entity.pdbx_description
1 polymer ?
#
loop_
_entity_poly.entity_id
_entity_poly.type
_entity_poly.pdbx_seq_one_letter_code
_entity_poly.pdbx_strand_id
1 'polypeptide(L)'
;MNVLFVALVTLQGLFVLELTADVTLPALLVEHRSGWLLAEFLGTAVLFVDMVVRFDELHPKRKPFYLAGIAACAMGWCFQFFVHYLDSALMS
;
A
#
# COMPACT_ATOMS: atom_id res chain seq x y z
N MET A 1 -8.11 -7.81 14.59
CA MET A 1 -7.86 -6.85 13.49
C MET A 1 -6.47 -7.16 12.97
N ASN A 2 -6.31 -7.51 11.69
CA ASN A 2 -5.02 -8.01 11.18
C ASN A 2 -3.95 -6.91 11.33
N VAL A 3 -2.90 -7.17 12.12
CA VAL A 3 -1.76 -6.25 12.31
C VAL A 3 -1.14 -5.85 10.97
N LEU A 4 -1.10 -6.80 10.04
CA LEU A 4 -0.62 -6.64 8.68
C LEU A 4 -1.46 -5.62 7.87
N PHE A 5 -2.78 -5.58 8.09
CA PHE A 5 -3.67 -4.60 7.47
C PHE A 5 -3.39 -3.19 7.98
N VAL A 6 -3.24 -3.04 9.30
CA VAL A 6 -2.92 -1.73 9.90
C VAL A 6 -1.57 -1.25 9.42
N ALA A 7 -0.55 -2.12 9.45
CA ALA A 7 0.79 -1.78 9.00
C ALA A 7 0.81 -1.29 7.55
N LEU A 8 0.13 -1.99 6.63
CA LEU A 8 0.08 -1.61 5.22
C LEU A 8 -0.70 -0.32 4.98
N VAL A 9 -1.84 -0.13 5.64
CA VAL A 9 -2.61 1.13 5.51
C VAL A 9 -1.80 2.31 6.05
N THR A 10 -1.06 2.13 7.16
CA THR A 10 -0.19 3.18 7.70
C THR A 10 0.96 3.49 6.77
N LEU A 11 1.61 2.46 6.22
CA LEU A 11 2.76 2.62 5.31
C LEU A 11 2.33 3.30 3.99
N GLN A 12 1.18 2.88 3.45
CA GLN A 12 0.54 3.54 2.31
C GLN A 12 0.22 5.01 2.59
N GLY A 13 -0.32 5.31 3.78
CA GLY A 13 -0.63 6.67 4.21
C GLY A 13 0.61 7.55 4.31
N LEU A 14 1.72 7.02 4.82
CA LEU A 14 2.99 7.73 4.94
C LEU A 14 3.57 8.10 3.57
N PHE A 15 3.57 7.16 2.61
CA PHE A 15 4.05 7.44 1.26
C PHE A 15 3.16 8.41 0.49
N VAL A 16 1.83 8.35 0.67
CA VAL A 16 0.93 9.33 0.08
C VAL A 16 1.17 10.72 0.67
N LEU A 17 1.41 10.82 1.98
CA LEU A 17 1.77 12.07 2.64
C LEU A 17 3.11 12.63 2.15
N GLU A 18 4.13 11.79 1.99
CA GLU A 18 5.41 12.19 1.38
C GLU A 18 5.16 12.82 0.00
N LEU A 19 4.38 12.14 -0.84
CA LEU A 19 4.16 12.54 -2.21
C LEU A 19 3.23 13.76 -2.38
N THR A 20 2.29 13.98 -1.46
CA THR A 20 1.30 15.08 -1.55
C THR A 20 1.65 16.30 -0.72
N ALA A 21 2.37 16.13 0.38
CA ALA A 21 2.70 17.17 1.33
C ALA A 21 4.21 17.45 1.45
N ASP A 22 5.03 16.83 0.59
CA ASP A 22 6.50 17.00 0.52
C ASP A 22 7.18 16.79 1.89
N VAL A 23 6.60 15.86 2.68
CA VAL A 23 7.08 15.54 4.01
C VAL A 23 8.34 14.70 3.88
N THR A 24 9.44 15.14 4.49
CA THR A 24 10.69 14.40 4.52
C THR A 24 10.54 13.12 5.35
N LEU A 25 10.43 11.98 4.66
CA LEU A 25 10.47 10.66 5.30
C LEU A 25 11.91 10.32 5.75
N PRO A 26 12.06 9.47 6.79
CA PRO A 26 13.37 9.03 7.24
C PRO A 26 14.16 8.35 6.11
N ALA A 27 15.48 8.59 6.06
CA ALA A 27 16.38 8.13 5.00
C ALA A 27 16.30 6.62 4.70
N LEU A 28 15.94 5.81 5.70
CA LEU A 28 15.72 4.36 5.60
C LEU A 28 14.59 3.97 4.61
N LEU A 29 13.59 4.84 4.44
CA LEU A 29 12.48 4.64 3.49
C LEU A 29 12.85 5.11 2.08
N VAL A 30 13.72 6.12 1.98
CA VAL A 30 14.16 6.70 0.70
C VAL A 30 15.22 5.81 0.04
N GLU A 31 16.24 5.36 0.77
CA GLU A 31 17.32 4.51 0.22
C GLU A 31 16.82 3.16 -0.27
N HIS A 32 15.78 2.61 0.34
CA HIS A 32 15.27 1.26 0.05
C HIS A 32 13.86 1.30 -0.57
N ARG A 33 13.49 2.42 -1.22
CA ARG A 33 12.15 2.66 -1.76
C ARG A 33 11.65 1.50 -2.64
N SER A 34 12.50 0.97 -3.52
CA SER A 34 12.14 -0.16 -4.39
C SER A 34 11.87 -1.45 -3.60
N GLY A 35 12.58 -1.68 -2.49
CA GLY A 35 12.34 -2.80 -1.58
C GLY A 35 11.02 -2.66 -0.81
N TRP A 36 10.71 -1.45 -0.36
CA TRP A 36 9.43 -1.14 0.29
C TRP A 36 8.24 -1.27 -0.67
N LEU A 37 8.38 -0.85 -1.93
CA LEU A 37 7.38 -1.05 -2.97
C LEU A 37 7.08 -2.53 -3.22
N LEU A 38 8.10 -3.40 -3.23
CA LEU A 38 7.91 -4.85 -3.36
C LEU A 38 7.24 -5.45 -2.12
N ALA A 39 7.61 -4.97 -0.92
CA ALA A 39 6.97 -5.39 0.32
C ALA A 39 5.50 -4.97 0.40
N GLU A 40 5.15 -3.76 -0.06
CA GLU A 40 3.77 -3.30 -0.18
C GLU A 40 2.98 -4.12 -1.20
N PHE A 41 3.59 -4.48 -2.34
CA PHE A 41 2.96 -5.36 -3.33
C PHE A 41 2.60 -6.72 -2.73
N LEU A 42 3.58 -7.38 -2.12
CA LEU A 42 3.41 -8.67 -1.45
C LEU A 42 2.38 -8.59 -0.33
N GLY A 43 2.46 -7.55 0.50
CA GLY A 43 1.53 -7.31 1.59
C GLY A 43 0.10 -7.10 1.10
N THR A 44 -0.09 -6.29 0.06
CA THR A 44 -1.40 -6.02 -0.55
C THR A 44 -1.97 -7.28 -1.20
N ALA A 45 -1.15 -8.07 -1.90
CA ALA A 45 -1.57 -9.34 -2.47
C ALA A 45 -2.01 -10.34 -1.39
N VAL A 46 -1.26 -10.46 -0.29
CA VAL A 46 -1.62 -11.33 0.84
C VAL A 46 -2.93 -10.86 1.50
N LEU A 47 -3.10 -9.57 1.72
CA LEU A 47 -4.35 -9.02 2.26
C LEU A 47 -5.55 -9.27 1.33
N PHE A 48 -5.34 -9.13 0.02
CA PHE A 48 -6.36 -9.40 -0.98
C PHE A 48 -6.77 -10.87 -0.96
N VAL A 49 -5.81 -11.80 -0.93
CA VAL A 49 -6.08 -13.24 -0.83
C VAL A 49 -6.77 -13.59 0.49
N ASP A 50 -6.31 -13.06 1.62
CA ASP A 50 -6.95 -13.25 2.93
C ASP A 50 -8.40 -12.75 2.92
N MET A 51 -8.66 -11.60 2.29
CA MET A 51 -10.01 -11.06 2.12
C MET A 51 -10.88 -11.96 1.24
N VAL A 52 -10.37 -12.48 0.13
CA VAL A 52 -11.12 -13.36 -0.78
C VAL A 52 -11.47 -14.68 -0.08
N VAL A 53 -10.51 -15.28 0.63
CA VAL A 53 -10.71 -16.56 1.33
C VAL A 53 -11.68 -16.41 2.50
N ARG A 54 -11.57 -15.31 3.26
CA ARG A 54 -12.42 -15.04 4.44
C ARG A 54 -13.60 -14.10 4.13
N PHE A 55 -13.98 -13.97 2.87
CA PHE A 55 -14.99 -13.02 2.43
C PHE A 55 -16.37 -13.30 3.04
N ASP A 56 -16.71 -14.58 3.21
CA ASP A 56 -18.00 -15.03 3.75
C ASP A 56 -18.06 -15.04 5.27
N GLU A 57 -16.92 -15.14 5.94
CA GLU A 57 -16.81 -15.08 7.41
C GLU A 57 -16.83 -13.64 7.94
N LEU A 58 -16.65 -12.65 7.07
CA LEU A 58 -16.58 -11.24 7.47
C LEU A 58 -17.94 -10.67 7.83
N HIS A 59 -18.03 -10.04 9.02
CA HIS A 59 -19.23 -9.32 9.45
C HIS A 59 -19.69 -8.29 8.40
N PRO A 60 -20.97 -8.30 7.98
CA PRO A 60 -21.46 -7.52 6.84
C PRO A 60 -21.28 -6.00 7.00
N LYS A 61 -21.24 -5.49 8.23
CA LYS A 61 -21.02 -4.06 8.52
C LYS A 61 -19.57 -3.59 8.31
N ARG A 62 -18.58 -4.49 8.44
CA ARG A 62 -17.14 -4.15 8.31
C ARG A 62 -16.55 -4.55 6.97
N LYS A 63 -17.25 -5.44 6.25
CA LYS A 63 -16.93 -5.92 4.91
C LYS A 63 -16.63 -4.80 3.89
N PRO A 64 -17.49 -3.77 3.70
CA PRO A 64 -17.18 -2.72 2.74
C PRO A 64 -15.97 -1.87 3.15
N PHE A 65 -15.73 -1.68 4.45
CA PHE A 65 -14.61 -0.89 4.94
C PHE A 65 -13.26 -1.58 4.72
N TYR A 66 -13.21 -2.90 4.96
CA TYR A 66 -12.03 -3.72 4.69
C TYR A 66 -11.73 -3.78 3.19
N LEU A 67 -12.76 -3.94 2.38
CA LEU A 67 -12.63 -4.02 0.93
C LEU A 67 -12.16 -2.69 0.32
N ALA A 68 -12.71 -1.56 0.81
CA ALA A 68 -12.26 -0.23 0.43
C ALA A 68 -10.81 0.03 0.85
N GLY A 69 -10.40 -0.41 2.05
CA GLY A 69 -9.01 -0.28 2.52
C GLY A 69 -8.01 -1.04 1.66
N ILE A 70 -8.32 -2.30 1.31
CA ILE A 70 -7.46 -3.11 0.43
C ILE A 70 -7.44 -2.53 -0.99
N ALA A 71 -8.58 -2.10 -1.52
CA ALA A 71 -8.65 -1.44 -2.83
C ALA A 71 -7.83 -0.14 -2.85
N ALA A 72 -7.88 0.67 -1.79
CA ALA A 72 -7.07 1.87 -1.66
C ALA A 72 -5.57 1.56 -1.61
N CYS A 73 -5.15 0.50 -0.90
CA CYS A 73 -3.75 0.05 -0.90
C CYS A 73 -3.31 -0.39 -2.30
N ALA A 74 -4.14 -1.16 -3.01
CA ALA A 74 -3.83 -1.59 -4.38
C ALA A 74 -3.71 -0.41 -5.35
N MET A 75 -4.64 0.56 -5.28
CA MET A 75 -4.58 1.77 -6.11
C MET A 75 -3.36 2.64 -5.77
N GLY A 76 -3.07 2.81 -4.48
CA GLY A 76 -1.93 3.59 -4.00
C GLY A 76 -0.60 2.98 -4.44
N TRP A 77 -0.47 1.66 -4.36
CA TRP A 77 0.69 0.94 -4.87
C TRP A 77 0.85 1.13 -6.39
N CYS A 78 -0.22 0.96 -7.18
CA CYS A 78 -0.17 1.19 -8.63
C CYS A 78 0.31 2.61 -8.98
N PHE A 79 -0.14 3.61 -8.22
CA PHE A 79 0.28 4.99 -8.43
C PHE A 79 1.76 5.19 -8.10
N GLN A 80 2.24 4.69 -6.96
CA GLN A 80 3.66 4.80 -6.60
C GLN A 80 4.57 4.04 -7.57
N PHE A 81 4.16 2.85 -8.01
CA PHE A 81 4.87 2.08 -9.02
C PHE A 81 4.98 2.86 -10.33
N PHE A 82 3.89 3.51 -10.75
CA PHE A 82 3.86 4.34 -11.95
C PHE A 82 4.78 5.56 -11.83
N VAL A 83 4.78 6.26 -10.68
CA VAL A 83 5.69 7.39 -10.42
C VAL A 83 7.15 6.92 -10.42
N HIS A 84 7.46 5.81 -9.75
CA HIS A 84 8.82 5.26 -9.73
C HIS A 84 9.29 4.84 -11.13
N TYR A 85 8.40 4.25 -11.93
CA TYR A 85 8.68 3.92 -13.33
C TYR A 85 8.92 5.19 -14.17
N LEU A 86 8.10 6.23 -14.01
CA LEU A 86 8.29 7.51 -14.71
C LEU A 86 9.61 8.17 -14.35
N ASP A 87 9.96 8.21 -13.07
CA ASP A 87 11.23 8.77 -12.59
C ASP A 87 12.42 8.00 -13.18
N SER A 88 12.32 6.67 -13.21
CA SER A 88 13.33 5.80 -13.83
C SER A 88 13.44 5.99 -15.34
N ALA A 89 12.31 6.24 -16.03
CA ALA A 89 12.24 6.43 -17.48
C ALA A 89 12.62 7.84 -17.94
N LEU A 90 12.43 8.86 -17.10
CA LEU A 90 12.81 10.25 -17.38
C LEU A 90 14.28 10.54 -17.06
N MET A 91 14.92 9.72 -16.22
CA MET A 91 16.36 9.79 -15.95
C MET A 91 17.24 9.02 -16.96
N SER A 92 16.70 8.59 -18.11
CA SER A 92 17.47 8.11 -19.27
C SER A 92 17.75 9.22 -20.27
#